data_AF-M1ZSP4-F1
#
_entry.id   AF-M1ZSP4-F1
#
_cell.length_a   1.000
_cell.length_b   1.000
_cell.length_c   1.000
_cell.angle_alpha   90.00
_cell.angle_beta   90.00
_cell.angle_gamma   90.00
#
_symmetry.space_group_name_H-M   'P 1'
#
loop_
_entity.id
_entity.type
_entity.pdbx_description
1 polymer ?
#
loop_
_entity_poly.entity_id
_entity_poly.type
_entity_poly.pdbx_seq_one_letter_code
_entity_poly.pdbx_strand_id
1 'polypeptide(L)'
;TIIRYKHDNIVLVEKNNKILYQKENNLNKSNNFSQEAIDSKKITEMKLDEIVEFVNNVNYEKIEFLLESIKMNKKLSEKGLEGLGIGLGKLILESCNENNYELYAEALTCSAIDARVSGATVPAMTVTGSGNHGIITTLPLLAIKEKKNLNNEVLARSIALSYIINIYIKEFSGKLSAFCGCAVAAGTGVSAGICYLLGGSLKEIENTIKNMASNITGMICTGGNLACSLKANTGVKAAFLSAKMALNNIVIPNKCGIVSNSIEDTMKNIGRIAYPGMMETDKEILNIMIESSK
;
A
#
# COMPACT_ATOMS: atom_id res chain seq x y z
N THR A 1 12.86 13.99 -23.39
CA THR A 1 11.45 13.60 -23.21
C THR A 1 10.83 14.45 -22.14
N ILE A 2 9.64 15.00 -22.38
CA ILE A 2 8.84 15.76 -21.40
C ILE A 2 7.61 14.94 -21.06
N ILE A 3 7.37 14.76 -19.77
CA ILE A 3 6.21 14.08 -19.18
C ILE A 3 5.45 15.11 -18.36
N ARG A 4 4.12 15.17 -18.48
CA ARG A 4 3.29 16.20 -17.82
C ARG A 4 2.07 15.58 -17.14
N TYR A 5 1.75 16.01 -15.91
CA TYR A 5 0.59 15.58 -15.10
C TYR A 5 0.59 14.13 -14.58
N LYS A 6 0.89 13.13 -15.42
CA LYS A 6 0.99 11.71 -15.04
C LYS A 6 2.28 11.12 -15.59
N HIS A 7 2.85 10.13 -14.91
CA HIS A 7 4.15 9.52 -15.24
C HIS A 7 4.17 8.78 -16.59
N ASP A 8 3.01 8.46 -17.13
CA ASP A 8 2.79 7.84 -18.44
C ASP A 8 2.40 8.86 -19.53
N ASN A 9 2.11 10.11 -19.16
CA ASN A 9 1.68 11.14 -20.11
C ASN A 9 2.88 11.86 -20.71
N ILE A 10 3.58 11.15 -21.60
CA ILE A 10 4.61 11.71 -22.46
C ILE A 10 3.92 12.75 -23.37
N VAL A 11 4.39 14.00 -23.31
CA VAL A 11 3.88 15.11 -24.12
C VAL A 11 4.87 15.53 -25.20
N LEU A 12 6.17 15.25 -25.02
CA LEU A 12 7.21 15.52 -26.00
C LEU A 12 8.31 14.45 -25.92
N VAL A 13 8.77 13.94 -27.06
CA VAL A 13 10.02 13.20 -27.20
C VAL A 13 10.84 13.95 -28.24
N GLU A 14 12.05 14.34 -27.86
CA GLU A 14 12.98 15.09 -28.71
C GLU A 14 14.36 14.46 -28.58
N LYS A 15 15.06 14.33 -29.72
CA LYS A 15 16.43 13.81 -29.79
C LYS A 15 17.22 14.70 -30.74
N ASN A 16 18.33 15.27 -30.26
CA ASN A 16 19.22 16.15 -31.05
C ASN A 16 18.46 17.27 -31.77
N ASN A 17 17.60 18.00 -31.05
CA ASN A 17 16.75 19.07 -31.59
C ASN A 17 15.74 18.64 -32.66
N LYS A 18 15.52 17.32 -32.83
CA LYS A 18 14.48 16.75 -33.68
C LYS A 18 13.36 16.20 -32.81
N ILE A 19 12.18 16.79 -32.95
CA ILE A 19 10.95 16.31 -32.31
C ILE A 19 10.58 14.96 -32.94
N LEU A 20 10.58 13.92 -32.12
CA LEU A 20 10.20 12.54 -32.49
C LEU A 20 8.73 12.26 -32.19
N TYR A 21 8.18 12.91 -31.18
CA TYR A 21 6.77 12.80 -30.80
C TYR A 21 6.38 14.07 -30.06
N GLN A 22 5.23 14.65 -30.40
CA GLN A 22 4.64 15.76 -29.66
C GLN A 22 3.14 15.56 -29.59
N LYS A 23 2.60 15.55 -28.37
CA LYS A 23 1.17 15.47 -28.14
C LYS A 23 0.57 16.85 -28.41
N GLU A 24 -0.38 16.95 -29.34
CA GLU A 24 -1.06 18.22 -29.66
C GLU A 24 -1.71 18.80 -28.39
N ASN A 25 -1.29 20.00 -28.00
CA ASN A 25 -1.90 20.76 -26.92
C ASN A 25 -3.24 21.32 -27.41
N ASN A 26 -4.32 20.55 -27.27
CA ASN A 26 -5.67 21.11 -27.31
C ASN A 26 -5.91 21.92 -26.02
N LEU A 27 -5.38 23.15 -26.00
CA LEU A 27 -5.53 24.10 -24.90
C LEU A 27 -6.93 24.71 -24.78
N ASN A 28 -7.92 24.30 -25.59
CA ASN A 28 -9.28 24.88 -25.59
C ASN A 28 -10.40 23.89 -25.91
N LYS A 29 -10.42 22.72 -25.26
CA LYS A 29 -11.67 22.02 -24.95
C LYS A 29 -11.55 21.45 -23.56
N SER A 30 -12.55 21.73 -22.74
CA SER A 30 -13.02 20.86 -21.68
C SER A 30 -13.22 19.44 -22.22
N ASN A 31 -12.12 18.71 -22.40
CA ASN A 31 -12.14 17.26 -22.46
C ASN A 31 -12.15 16.86 -20.97
N ASN A 32 -13.29 16.73 -20.26
CA ASN A 32 -14.31 15.72 -20.52
C ASN A 32 -13.84 14.67 -21.54
N PHE A 33 -12.64 14.13 -21.34
CA PHE A 33 -12.34 12.78 -21.76
C PHE A 33 -13.42 11.95 -21.10
N SER A 34 -14.22 11.30 -21.93
CA SER A 34 -15.26 10.35 -21.55
C SER A 34 -14.81 9.59 -20.31
N GLN A 35 -15.36 10.07 -19.22
CA GLN A 35 -15.24 9.55 -17.89
C GLN A 35 -16.06 8.26 -17.87
N GLU A 36 -15.61 7.23 -18.59
CA GLU A 36 -15.57 5.93 -17.92
C GLU A 36 -14.41 6.00 -16.92
N ALA A 37 -14.51 6.95 -15.98
CA ALA A 37 -14.04 6.62 -14.67
C ALA A 37 -14.88 5.42 -14.31
N ILE A 38 -14.23 4.27 -14.18
CA ILE A 38 -14.56 3.40 -13.08
C ILE A 38 -14.66 4.36 -11.89
N ASP A 39 -15.89 4.57 -11.49
CA ASP A 39 -16.41 5.75 -10.81
C ASP A 39 -15.64 5.97 -9.50
N SER A 40 -14.48 6.65 -9.55
CA SER A 40 -13.59 6.75 -8.39
C SER A 40 -14.22 7.58 -7.27
N LYS A 41 -15.28 8.35 -7.58
CA LYS A 41 -16.19 8.93 -6.59
C LYS A 41 -16.92 7.87 -5.77
N LYS A 42 -17.28 6.72 -6.36
CA LYS A 42 -18.01 5.65 -5.66
C LYS A 42 -17.20 5.03 -4.53
N ILE A 43 -15.91 4.74 -4.72
CA ILE A 43 -15.15 4.04 -3.67
C ILE A 43 -15.00 4.89 -2.40
N THR A 44 -14.86 6.21 -2.56
CA THR A 44 -14.76 7.18 -1.45
C THR A 44 -16.09 7.44 -0.74
N GLU A 45 -17.20 6.98 -1.32
CA GLU A 45 -18.57 7.08 -0.78
C GLU A 45 -19.01 5.78 -0.10
N MET A 46 -18.32 4.66 -0.34
CA MET A 46 -18.61 3.38 0.30
C MET A 46 -18.29 3.40 1.78
N LYS A 47 -19.12 2.74 2.57
CA LYS A 47 -18.88 2.46 3.98
C LYS A 47 -18.10 1.18 4.16
N LEU A 48 -17.45 1.03 5.32
CA LEU A 48 -16.66 -0.17 5.62
C LEU A 48 -17.53 -1.45 5.64
N ASP A 49 -18.77 -1.37 6.11
CA ASP A 49 -19.70 -2.50 6.12
C ASP A 49 -20.03 -2.98 4.70
N GLU A 50 -20.30 -2.06 3.77
CA GLU A 50 -20.53 -2.34 2.34
C GLU A 50 -19.30 -2.99 1.69
N ILE A 51 -18.09 -2.52 2.04
CA ILE A 51 -16.83 -3.10 1.54
C ILE A 51 -16.67 -4.54 2.04
N VAL A 52 -16.89 -4.78 3.34
CA VAL A 52 -16.77 -6.12 3.93
C VAL A 52 -17.86 -7.05 3.40
N GLU A 53 -19.08 -6.56 3.22
CA GLU A 53 -20.18 -7.30 2.60
C GLU A 53 -19.83 -7.71 1.16
N PHE A 54 -19.29 -6.80 0.35
CA PHE A 54 -18.79 -7.12 -0.98
C PHE A 54 -17.73 -8.23 -0.93
N VAL A 55 -16.72 -8.10 -0.05
CA VAL A 55 -15.63 -9.09 0.08
C VAL A 55 -16.17 -10.46 0.50
N ASN A 56 -17.21 -10.52 1.33
CA ASN A 56 -17.84 -11.76 1.76
C ASN A 56 -18.70 -12.42 0.68
N ASN A 57 -19.38 -11.63 -0.14
CA ASN A 57 -20.41 -12.12 -1.06
C ASN A 57 -19.97 -12.21 -2.52
N VAL A 58 -18.87 -11.54 -2.91
CA VAL A 58 -18.35 -11.63 -4.28
C VAL A 58 -17.99 -13.07 -4.60
N ASN A 59 -18.34 -13.52 -5.80
CA ASN A 59 -18.02 -14.87 -6.24
C ASN A 59 -16.50 -15.06 -6.37
N TYR A 60 -15.99 -16.20 -5.91
CA TYR A 60 -14.54 -16.43 -5.83
C TYR A 60 -13.85 -16.30 -7.20
N GLU A 61 -14.45 -16.79 -8.28
CA GLU A 61 -13.83 -16.71 -9.62
C GLU A 61 -13.65 -15.26 -10.10
N LYS A 62 -14.41 -14.30 -9.56
CA LYS A 62 -14.24 -12.87 -9.87
C LYS A 62 -13.06 -12.23 -9.13
N ILE A 63 -12.56 -12.85 -8.08
CA ILE A 63 -11.45 -12.34 -7.26
C ILE A 63 -10.23 -13.28 -7.22
N GLU A 64 -10.33 -14.48 -7.79
CA GLU A 64 -9.23 -15.45 -7.86
C GLU A 64 -7.98 -14.87 -8.53
N PHE A 65 -8.16 -13.99 -9.53
CA PHE A 65 -7.07 -13.31 -10.23
C PHE A 65 -6.15 -12.52 -9.28
N LEU A 66 -6.62 -12.13 -8.10
CA LEU A 66 -5.81 -11.46 -7.09
C LEU A 66 -4.65 -12.32 -6.61
N LEU A 67 -4.74 -13.65 -6.69
CA LEU A 67 -3.65 -14.56 -6.33
C LEU A 67 -2.43 -14.44 -7.27
N GLU A 68 -2.60 -13.89 -8.48
CA GLU A 68 -1.47 -13.61 -9.38
C GLU A 68 -0.52 -12.54 -8.78
N SER A 69 -1.07 -11.62 -7.98
CA SER A 69 -0.27 -10.61 -7.27
C SER A 69 0.74 -11.25 -6.31
N ILE A 70 0.33 -12.33 -5.62
CA ILE A 70 1.19 -13.09 -4.72
C ILE A 70 2.31 -13.75 -5.51
N LYS A 71 1.97 -14.43 -6.62
CA LYS A 71 2.98 -15.13 -7.44
C LYS A 71 4.08 -14.17 -7.88
N MET A 72 3.67 -12.98 -8.36
CA MET A 72 4.60 -11.94 -8.79
C MET A 72 5.47 -11.41 -7.63
N ASN A 73 4.85 -11.02 -6.52
CA ASN A 73 5.57 -10.44 -5.39
C ASN A 73 6.43 -11.46 -4.63
N LYS A 74 6.01 -12.74 -4.60
CA LYS A 74 6.80 -13.84 -4.00
C LYS A 74 8.08 -14.07 -4.79
N LYS A 75 8.01 -14.11 -6.12
CA LYS A 75 9.19 -14.22 -6.98
C LYS A 75 10.17 -13.06 -6.75
N LEU A 76 9.65 -11.86 -6.53
CA LEU A 76 10.47 -10.70 -6.20
C LEU A 76 11.13 -10.84 -4.82
N SER A 77 10.41 -11.41 -3.84
CA SER A 77 10.95 -11.74 -2.52
C SER A 77 12.10 -12.74 -2.58
N GLU A 78 11.90 -13.84 -3.33
CA GLU A 78 12.92 -14.87 -3.59
C GLU A 78 14.17 -14.25 -4.20
N LYS A 79 14.00 -13.35 -5.18
CA LYS A 79 15.12 -12.63 -5.79
C LYS A 79 15.85 -11.72 -4.80
N GLY A 80 15.13 -11.12 -3.85
CA GLY A 80 15.73 -10.30 -2.79
C GLY A 80 16.61 -11.09 -1.84
N LEU A 81 16.20 -12.31 -1.51
CA LEU A 81 16.94 -13.23 -0.63
C LEU A 81 18.29 -13.69 -1.21
N GLU A 82 18.49 -13.55 -2.52
CA GLU A 82 19.78 -13.79 -3.18
C GLU A 82 20.85 -12.71 -2.88
N GLY A 83 20.49 -11.63 -2.18
CA GLY A 83 21.44 -10.60 -1.72
C GLY A 83 21.29 -9.23 -2.39
N LEU A 84 20.06 -8.80 -2.68
CA LEU A 84 19.76 -7.44 -3.15
C LEU A 84 19.41 -6.49 -2.00
N GLY A 85 19.48 -5.19 -2.26
CA GLY A 85 19.13 -4.14 -1.31
C GLY A 85 20.00 -4.12 -0.06
N ILE A 86 19.41 -3.82 1.09
CA ILE A 86 20.13 -3.75 2.38
C ILE A 86 20.18 -5.09 3.12
N GLY A 87 19.56 -6.13 2.58
CA GLY A 87 19.59 -7.49 3.16
C GLY A 87 18.75 -7.65 4.43
N LEU A 88 17.82 -6.72 4.71
CA LEU A 88 17.02 -6.74 5.94
C LEU A 88 16.12 -7.98 6.00
N GLY A 89 15.51 -8.35 4.87
CA GLY A 89 14.64 -9.52 4.82
C GLY A 89 15.38 -10.83 5.09
N LYS A 90 16.62 -10.95 4.61
CA LYS A 90 17.50 -12.09 4.90
C LYS A 90 17.85 -12.18 6.39
N LEU A 91 18.25 -11.06 7.00
CA LEU A 91 18.55 -10.99 8.43
C LEU A 91 17.36 -11.44 9.29
N ILE A 92 16.15 -10.99 8.95
CA ILE A 92 14.93 -11.36 9.67
C ILE A 92 14.61 -12.86 9.47
N LEU A 93 14.78 -13.37 8.24
CA LEU A 93 14.52 -14.78 7.92
C LEU A 93 15.44 -15.72 8.70
N GLU A 94 16.71 -15.36 8.88
CA GLU A 94 17.68 -16.14 9.68
C GLU A 94 17.23 -16.30 11.14
N SER A 95 16.46 -15.35 11.68
CA SER A 95 15.88 -15.41 13.03
C SER A 95 14.46 -15.98 13.06
N CYS A 96 13.88 -16.32 11.91
CA CYS A 96 12.50 -16.78 11.80
C CYS A 96 12.41 -18.29 12.04
N ASN A 97 11.74 -18.70 13.11
CA ASN A 97 11.41 -20.10 13.33
C ASN A 97 10.25 -20.56 12.43
N GLU A 98 10.01 -21.87 12.38
CA GLU A 98 9.04 -22.47 11.45
C GLU A 98 7.61 -21.98 11.64
N ASN A 99 7.20 -21.62 12.87
CA ASN A 99 5.80 -21.25 13.17
C ASN A 99 5.55 -19.74 13.24
N ASN A 100 6.58 -18.90 13.09
CA ASN A 100 6.46 -17.45 13.22
C ASN A 100 6.07 -16.80 11.89
N TYR A 101 4.76 -16.65 11.66
CA TYR A 101 4.24 -15.99 10.47
C TYR A 101 4.51 -14.48 10.42
N GLU A 102 4.78 -13.82 11.55
CA GLU A 102 5.07 -12.38 11.60
C GLU A 102 6.48 -12.09 11.10
N LEU A 103 7.49 -12.76 11.65
CA LEU A 103 8.86 -12.63 11.14
C LEU A 103 8.97 -13.10 9.70
N TYR A 104 8.23 -14.14 9.33
CA TYR A 104 8.17 -14.58 7.93
C TYR A 104 7.54 -13.51 7.02
N ALA A 105 6.45 -12.86 7.44
CA ALA A 105 5.84 -11.75 6.71
C ALA A 105 6.78 -10.56 6.55
N GLU A 106 7.49 -10.19 7.61
CA GLU A 106 8.51 -9.14 7.60
C GLU A 106 9.64 -9.49 6.61
N ALA A 107 10.18 -10.71 6.71
CA ALA A 107 11.25 -11.20 5.84
C ALA A 107 10.85 -11.19 4.36
N LEU A 108 9.66 -11.72 4.04
CA LEU A 108 9.16 -11.74 2.66
C LEU A 108 9.00 -10.32 2.10
N THR A 109 8.40 -9.44 2.90
CA THR A 109 8.12 -8.04 2.51
C THR A 109 9.41 -7.26 2.27
N CYS A 110 10.36 -7.33 3.21
CA CYS A 110 11.63 -6.61 3.12
C CYS A 110 12.44 -7.10 1.93
N SER A 111 12.52 -8.42 1.72
CA SER A 111 13.27 -9.00 0.59
C SER A 111 12.69 -8.56 -0.76
N ALA A 112 11.37 -8.56 -0.90
CA ALA A 112 10.73 -8.12 -2.14
C ALA A 112 10.96 -6.62 -2.41
N ILE A 113 10.92 -5.79 -1.36
CA ILE A 113 11.20 -4.35 -1.51
C ILE A 113 12.66 -4.11 -1.84
N ASP A 114 13.59 -4.81 -1.18
CA ASP A 114 15.02 -4.75 -1.48
C ASP A 114 15.29 -5.08 -2.95
N ALA A 115 14.76 -6.19 -3.46
CA ALA A 115 14.86 -6.52 -4.89
C ALA A 115 14.28 -5.42 -5.80
N ARG A 116 13.09 -4.90 -5.46
CA ARG A 116 12.42 -3.87 -6.24
C ARG A 116 13.24 -2.59 -6.35
N VAL A 117 13.64 -2.03 -5.21
CA VAL A 117 14.28 -0.71 -5.16
C VAL A 117 15.75 -0.78 -5.61
N SER A 118 16.35 -1.96 -5.64
CA SER A 118 17.65 -2.23 -6.26
C SER A 118 17.56 -2.53 -7.76
N GLY A 119 16.37 -2.49 -8.38
CA GLY A 119 16.22 -2.63 -9.83
C GLY A 119 16.30 -4.07 -10.35
N ALA A 120 15.88 -5.06 -9.56
CA ALA A 120 15.77 -6.45 -10.04
C ALA A 120 14.94 -6.53 -11.33
N THR A 121 15.35 -7.38 -12.27
CA THR A 121 14.65 -7.63 -13.54
C THR A 121 13.45 -8.56 -13.38
N VAL A 122 12.67 -8.37 -12.30
CA VAL A 122 11.46 -9.12 -11.97
C VAL A 122 10.37 -8.08 -11.65
N PRO A 123 9.16 -8.20 -12.21
CA PRO A 123 8.11 -7.21 -11.97
C PRO A 123 7.60 -7.27 -10.53
N ALA A 124 7.09 -6.13 -10.05
CA ALA A 124 6.32 -6.03 -8.82
C ALA A 124 4.86 -5.76 -9.17
N MET A 125 3.92 -6.44 -8.52
CA MET A 125 2.52 -6.12 -8.70
C MET A 125 2.26 -4.75 -8.06
N THR A 126 1.58 -3.86 -8.78
CA THR A 126 1.31 -2.51 -8.29
C THR A 126 -0.10 -2.38 -7.78
N VAL A 127 -0.28 -1.65 -6.69
CA VAL A 127 -1.57 -1.14 -6.25
C VAL A 127 -1.44 0.38 -6.12
N THR A 128 -2.43 1.13 -6.59
CA THR A 128 -2.44 2.61 -6.56
C THR A 128 -1.14 3.24 -7.09
N GLY A 129 -0.59 2.66 -8.16
CA GLY A 129 0.62 3.16 -8.85
C GLY A 129 1.95 2.83 -8.17
N SER A 130 1.98 2.01 -7.12
CA SER A 130 3.20 1.66 -6.38
C SER A 130 3.38 0.15 -6.22
N GLY A 131 4.55 -0.36 -6.60
CA GLY A 131 4.92 -1.75 -6.37
C GLY A 131 5.11 -2.06 -4.88
N ASN A 132 5.59 -1.10 -4.07
CA ASN A 132 5.69 -1.29 -2.62
C ASN A 132 4.31 -1.45 -1.98
N HIS A 133 3.28 -0.77 -2.51
CA HIS A 133 1.92 -0.97 -2.02
C HIS A 133 1.48 -2.41 -2.28
N GLY A 134 1.65 -2.89 -3.52
CA GLY A 134 1.28 -4.26 -3.87
C GLY A 134 1.99 -5.29 -3.00
N ILE A 135 3.31 -5.17 -2.83
CA ILE A 135 4.10 -6.06 -1.96
C ILE A 135 3.52 -6.11 -0.54
N ILE A 136 3.34 -4.95 0.10
CA ILE A 136 2.88 -4.84 1.48
C ILE A 136 1.45 -5.36 1.63
N THR A 137 0.56 -5.10 0.66
CA THR A 137 -0.83 -5.58 0.68
C THR A 137 -0.99 -7.08 0.46
N THR A 138 0.07 -7.80 0.04
CA THR A 138 -0.03 -9.23 -0.32
C THR A 138 0.85 -10.16 0.50
N LEU A 139 2.13 -9.83 0.71
CA LEU A 139 3.10 -10.79 1.25
C LEU A 139 2.87 -11.13 2.73
N PRO A 140 2.43 -10.19 3.60
CA PRO A 140 2.05 -10.56 4.96
C PRO A 140 0.87 -11.54 5.03
N LEU A 141 -0.10 -11.43 4.12
CA LEU A 141 -1.23 -12.36 4.05
C LEU A 141 -0.78 -13.74 3.54
N LEU A 142 0.12 -13.77 2.55
CA LEU A 142 0.75 -15.02 2.09
C LEU A 142 1.46 -15.72 3.26
N ALA A 143 2.26 -14.99 4.04
CA ALA A 143 2.99 -15.57 5.16
C ALA A 143 2.07 -16.25 6.18
N ILE A 144 0.96 -15.60 6.54
CA ILE A 144 -0.07 -16.20 7.41
C ILE A 144 -0.65 -17.44 6.76
N LYS A 145 -1.05 -17.36 5.48
CA LYS A 145 -1.63 -18.49 4.76
C LYS A 145 -0.69 -19.70 4.72
N GLU A 146 0.58 -19.50 4.42
CA GLU A 146 1.57 -20.59 4.32
C GLU A 146 1.84 -21.23 5.69
N LYS A 147 1.96 -20.43 6.75
CA LYS A 147 2.24 -20.95 8.09
C LYS A 147 1.03 -21.55 8.80
N LYS A 148 -0.19 -21.09 8.48
CA LYS A 148 -1.44 -21.62 9.05
C LYS A 148 -2.18 -22.61 8.14
N ASN A 149 -1.63 -22.90 6.96
CA ASN A 149 -2.24 -23.77 5.94
C ASN A 149 -3.69 -23.37 5.58
N LEU A 150 -3.92 -22.07 5.38
CA LEU A 150 -5.24 -21.53 4.99
C LEU A 150 -5.49 -21.76 3.49
N ASN A 151 -6.77 -21.78 3.10
CA ASN A 151 -7.15 -21.96 1.70
C ASN A 151 -6.96 -20.68 0.86
N ASN A 152 -6.98 -20.84 -0.47
CA ASN A 152 -6.75 -19.76 -1.41
C ASN A 152 -7.91 -18.76 -1.50
N GLU A 153 -9.15 -19.20 -1.25
CA GLU A 153 -10.32 -18.32 -1.32
C GLU A 153 -10.29 -17.28 -0.20
N VAL A 154 -10.05 -17.70 1.04
CA VAL A 154 -9.92 -16.77 2.17
C VAL A 154 -8.74 -15.81 1.93
N LEU A 155 -7.63 -16.30 1.37
CA LEU A 155 -6.50 -15.45 0.99
C LEU A 155 -6.88 -14.40 -0.06
N ALA A 156 -7.61 -14.78 -1.11
CA ALA A 156 -8.08 -13.86 -2.14
C ALA A 156 -9.04 -12.80 -1.58
N ARG A 157 -9.96 -13.19 -0.69
CA ARG A 157 -10.86 -12.27 0.03
C ARG A 157 -10.10 -11.29 0.93
N SER A 158 -9.10 -11.77 1.67
CA SER A 158 -8.21 -10.91 2.47
C SER A 158 -7.43 -9.91 1.63
N ILE A 159 -6.95 -10.32 0.45
CA ILE A 159 -6.26 -9.43 -0.50
C ILE A 159 -7.24 -8.38 -1.05
N ALA A 160 -8.45 -8.78 -1.42
CA ALA A 160 -9.48 -7.85 -1.89
C ALA A 160 -9.75 -6.76 -0.86
N LEU A 161 -9.96 -7.13 0.42
CA LEU A 161 -10.13 -6.16 1.50
C LEU A 161 -8.90 -5.26 1.65
N SER A 162 -7.70 -5.84 1.63
CA SER A 162 -6.45 -5.09 1.75
C SER A 162 -6.29 -4.06 0.63
N TYR A 163 -6.63 -4.44 -0.60
CA TYR A 163 -6.55 -3.57 -1.78
C TYR A 163 -7.57 -2.44 -1.69
N ILE A 164 -8.83 -2.76 -1.36
CA ILE A 164 -9.90 -1.76 -1.28
C ILE A 164 -9.58 -0.71 -0.21
N ILE A 165 -9.14 -1.11 0.99
CA ILE A 165 -8.78 -0.16 2.05
C ILE A 165 -7.56 0.70 1.65
N ASN A 166 -6.54 0.10 1.03
CA ASN A 166 -5.40 0.87 0.51
C ASN A 166 -5.85 1.89 -0.56
N ILE A 167 -6.71 1.48 -1.50
CA ILE A 167 -7.29 2.35 -2.54
C ILE A 167 -8.08 3.48 -1.88
N TYR A 168 -8.96 3.17 -0.93
CA TYR A 168 -9.79 4.14 -0.22
C TYR A 168 -8.95 5.26 0.41
N ILE A 169 -7.91 4.91 1.18
CA ILE A 169 -7.01 5.89 1.80
C ILE A 169 -6.20 6.65 0.74
N LYS A 170 -5.82 5.98 -0.36
CA LYS A 170 -5.04 6.59 -1.43
C LYS A 170 -5.80 7.63 -2.24
N GLU A 171 -7.11 7.47 -2.42
CA GLU A 171 -7.95 8.48 -3.08
C GLU A 171 -7.98 9.80 -2.30
N PHE A 172 -7.90 9.78 -0.97
CA PHE A 172 -7.86 10.99 -0.15
C PHE A 172 -6.46 11.60 0.04
N SER A 173 -5.38 10.85 -0.21
CA SER A 173 -4.00 11.30 0.07
C SER A 173 -3.26 11.92 -1.12
N GLY A 174 -3.92 12.06 -2.27
CA GLY A 174 -3.31 12.62 -3.47
C GLY A 174 -2.29 11.66 -4.14
N LYS A 175 -1.84 12.04 -5.33
CA LYS A 175 -0.94 11.21 -6.16
C LYS A 175 0.53 11.25 -5.72
N LEU A 176 0.97 12.40 -5.21
CA LEU A 176 2.31 12.66 -4.71
C LEU A 176 2.16 13.39 -3.37
N SER A 177 2.85 12.91 -2.35
CA SER A 177 2.78 13.45 -0.99
C SER A 177 4.00 12.98 -0.19
N ALA A 178 4.42 13.79 0.78
CA ALA A 178 5.40 13.40 1.79
C ALA A 178 4.91 12.32 2.76
N PHE A 179 3.70 11.80 2.59
CA PHE A 179 3.15 10.67 3.33
C PHE A 179 3.58 9.31 2.74
N CYS A 180 4.11 8.39 3.56
CA CYS A 180 4.45 7.03 3.10
C CYS A 180 3.19 6.19 2.92
N GLY A 181 2.64 6.21 1.70
CA GLY A 181 1.58 5.31 1.29
C GLY A 181 1.94 3.82 1.45
N CYS A 182 3.23 3.50 1.40
CA CYS A 182 3.79 2.19 1.71
C CYS A 182 3.39 1.67 3.09
N ALA A 183 3.92 2.28 4.14
CA ALA A 183 3.72 1.83 5.50
C ALA A 183 2.33 2.18 6.01
N VAL A 184 1.77 3.32 5.61
CA VAL A 184 0.51 3.80 6.19
C VAL A 184 -0.70 3.34 5.40
N ALA A 185 -0.82 3.64 4.11
CA ALA A 185 -2.02 3.25 3.35
C ALA A 185 -2.04 1.73 3.07
N ALA A 186 -0.97 1.19 2.50
CA ALA A 186 -0.87 -0.24 2.22
C ALA A 186 -0.72 -1.05 3.51
N GLY A 187 -0.03 -0.51 4.53
CA GLY A 187 0.02 -1.14 5.86
C GLY A 187 -1.35 -1.17 6.55
N THR A 188 -2.14 -0.09 6.49
CA THR A 188 -3.52 -0.11 7.03
C THR A 188 -4.39 -1.12 6.27
N GLY A 189 -4.26 -1.16 4.93
CA GLY A 189 -4.93 -2.14 4.11
C GLY A 189 -4.57 -3.58 4.49
N VAL A 190 -3.28 -3.92 4.55
CA VAL A 190 -2.86 -5.27 4.95
C VAL A 190 -3.26 -5.59 6.38
N SER A 191 -3.25 -4.62 7.30
CA SER A 191 -3.74 -4.81 8.67
C SER A 191 -5.20 -5.25 8.71
N ALA A 192 -6.08 -4.60 7.93
CA ALA A 192 -7.47 -5.02 7.79
C ALA A 192 -7.59 -6.43 7.19
N GLY A 193 -6.79 -6.72 6.15
CA GLY A 193 -6.71 -8.06 5.55
C GLY A 193 -6.23 -9.14 6.54
N ILE A 194 -5.26 -8.82 7.40
CA ILE A 194 -4.74 -9.71 8.46
C ILE A 194 -5.84 -9.99 9.48
N CYS A 195 -6.55 -8.96 9.94
CA CYS A 195 -7.67 -9.10 10.87
C CYS A 195 -8.75 -10.02 10.28
N TYR A 196 -9.16 -9.78 9.03
CA TYR A 196 -10.11 -10.64 8.31
C TYR A 196 -9.61 -12.08 8.16
N LEU A 197 -8.35 -12.27 7.72
CA LEU A 197 -7.74 -13.59 7.51
C LEU A 197 -7.69 -14.42 8.79
N LEU A 198 -7.58 -13.76 9.94
CA LEU A 198 -7.56 -14.37 11.27
C LEU A 198 -8.96 -14.51 11.90
N GLY A 199 -10.03 -14.27 11.14
CA GLY A 199 -11.41 -14.48 11.57
C GLY A 199 -12.05 -13.29 12.29
N GLY A 200 -11.45 -12.10 12.19
CA GLY A 200 -12.01 -10.88 12.76
C GLY A 200 -13.32 -10.45 12.09
N SER A 201 -14.27 -10.03 12.92
CA SER A 201 -15.53 -9.42 12.52
C SER A 201 -15.35 -8.02 11.91
N LEU A 202 -16.42 -7.48 11.33
CA LEU A 202 -16.48 -6.07 10.88
C LEU A 202 -16.01 -5.11 11.98
N LYS A 203 -16.38 -5.38 13.25
CA LYS A 203 -15.99 -4.50 14.36
C LYS A 203 -14.49 -4.54 14.63
N GLU A 204 -13.88 -5.72 14.55
CA GLU A 204 -12.44 -5.87 14.73
C GLU A 204 -11.66 -5.27 13.56
N ILE A 205 -12.19 -5.34 12.34
CA ILE A 205 -11.62 -4.65 11.17
C ILE A 205 -11.67 -3.12 11.37
N GLU A 206 -12.81 -2.59 11.82
CA GLU A 206 -12.96 -1.17 12.16
C GLU A 206 -11.92 -0.74 13.21
N ASN A 207 -11.81 -1.50 14.30
CA ASN A 207 -10.86 -1.23 15.39
C ASN A 207 -9.40 -1.34 14.92
N THR A 208 -9.10 -2.27 14.02
CA THR A 208 -7.78 -2.44 13.42
C THR A 208 -7.35 -1.19 12.67
N ILE A 209 -8.24 -0.64 11.84
CA ILE A 209 -7.97 0.57 11.06
C ILE A 209 -7.78 1.78 12.00
N LYS A 210 -8.54 1.89 13.10
CA LYS A 210 -8.33 2.94 14.12
C LYS A 210 -6.95 2.84 14.77
N ASN A 211 -6.56 1.64 15.17
CA ASN A 211 -5.25 1.40 15.78
C ASN A 211 -4.12 1.78 14.81
N MET A 212 -4.23 1.42 13.52
CA MET A 212 -3.27 1.81 12.49
C MET A 212 -3.19 3.33 12.30
N ALA A 213 -4.33 4.00 12.26
CA ALA A 213 -4.41 5.46 12.13
C ALA A 213 -3.64 6.18 13.25
N SER A 214 -3.80 5.73 14.49
CA SER A 214 -3.09 6.33 15.63
C SER A 214 -1.63 5.92 15.75
N ASN A 215 -1.22 4.80 15.15
CA ASN A 215 0.12 4.25 15.32
C ASN A 215 1.16 4.92 14.40
N ILE A 216 0.90 4.96 13.09
CA ILE A 216 1.97 5.24 12.10
C ILE A 216 1.66 6.34 11.08
N THR A 217 0.55 7.07 11.20
CA THR A 217 0.13 8.05 10.17
C THR A 217 1.17 9.12 9.84
N GLY A 218 2.06 9.47 10.78
CA GLY A 218 3.12 10.47 10.58
C GLY A 218 4.33 10.01 9.77
N MET A 219 4.38 8.77 9.26
CA MET A 219 5.56 8.27 8.55
C MET A 219 5.75 8.94 7.19
N ILE A 220 6.92 9.56 6.98
CA ILE A 220 7.22 10.32 5.76
C ILE A 220 7.73 9.47 4.60
N CYS A 221 7.47 9.90 3.37
CA CYS A 221 7.97 9.34 2.11
C CYS A 221 9.10 10.21 1.55
N THR A 222 10.20 9.57 1.13
CA THR A 222 11.37 10.25 0.53
C THR A 222 11.70 9.65 -0.85
N GLY A 223 10.66 9.22 -1.57
CA GLY A 223 10.78 8.48 -2.82
C GLY A 223 11.11 6.99 -2.63
N GLY A 224 11.12 6.26 -3.76
CA GLY A 224 11.48 4.85 -3.78
C GLY A 224 12.99 4.68 -3.65
N ASN A 225 13.45 4.19 -2.50
CA ASN A 225 14.87 4.00 -2.20
C ASN A 225 15.06 2.82 -1.22
N LEU A 226 16.30 2.53 -0.86
CA LEU A 226 16.65 1.44 0.07
C LEU A 226 15.98 1.57 1.46
N ALA A 227 15.71 2.79 1.93
CA ALA A 227 15.01 3.00 3.20
C ALA A 227 13.53 2.57 3.15
N CYS A 228 12.96 2.30 1.97
CA CYS A 228 11.63 1.70 1.87
C CYS A 228 11.55 0.34 2.57
N SER A 229 12.63 -0.45 2.59
CA SER A 229 12.67 -1.76 3.26
C SER A 229 12.45 -1.61 4.77
N LEU A 230 13.12 -0.63 5.39
CA LEU A 230 12.96 -0.29 6.81
C LEU A 230 11.53 0.20 7.13
N LYS A 231 11.03 1.15 6.34
CA LYS A 231 9.69 1.74 6.53
C LYS A 231 8.59 0.69 6.36
N ALA A 232 8.73 -0.19 5.37
CA ALA A 232 7.80 -1.29 5.16
C ALA A 232 7.84 -2.29 6.32
N ASN A 233 9.01 -2.63 6.85
CA ASN A 233 9.12 -3.47 8.04
C ASN A 233 8.32 -2.88 9.22
N THR A 234 8.55 -1.59 9.53
CA THR A 234 7.79 -0.89 10.57
C THR A 234 6.28 -0.92 10.30
N GLY A 235 5.86 -0.71 9.05
CA GLY A 235 4.45 -0.79 8.65
C GLY A 235 3.84 -2.18 8.85
N VAL A 236 4.57 -3.24 8.47
CA VAL A 236 4.12 -4.64 8.67
C VAL A 236 4.01 -4.97 10.16
N LYS A 237 5.00 -4.58 10.98
CA LYS A 237 4.94 -4.73 12.44
C LYS A 237 3.72 -4.04 13.05
N ALA A 238 3.49 -2.79 12.64
CA ALA A 238 2.32 -2.03 13.08
C ALA A 238 1.01 -2.70 12.65
N ALA A 239 0.95 -3.28 11.45
CA ALA A 239 -0.23 -3.99 10.93
C ALA A 239 -0.56 -5.23 11.77
N PHE A 240 0.43 -6.07 12.08
CA PHE A 240 0.22 -7.22 12.97
C PHE A 240 -0.20 -6.80 14.37
N LEU A 241 0.48 -5.81 14.95
CA LEU A 241 0.14 -5.29 16.27
C LEU A 241 -1.30 -4.77 16.31
N SER A 242 -1.70 -3.95 15.35
CA SER A 242 -3.03 -3.32 15.30
C SER A 242 -4.15 -4.33 15.12
N ALA A 243 -3.94 -5.34 14.26
CA ALA A 243 -4.89 -6.44 14.06
C ALA A 243 -5.02 -7.30 15.33
N LYS A 244 -3.90 -7.67 15.96
CA LYS A 244 -3.91 -8.43 17.21
C LYS A 244 -4.59 -7.68 18.35
N MET A 245 -4.30 -6.37 18.49
CA MET A 245 -4.97 -5.53 19.45
C MET A 245 -6.48 -5.59 19.26
N ALA A 246 -6.97 -5.39 18.04
CA ALA A 246 -8.39 -5.42 17.74
C ALA A 246 -9.04 -6.78 18.04
N LEU A 247 -8.42 -7.88 17.62
CA LEU A 247 -8.87 -9.25 17.91
C LEU A 247 -8.90 -9.58 19.41
N ASN A 248 -8.17 -8.82 20.24
CA ASN A 248 -8.17 -8.93 21.70
C ASN A 248 -8.99 -7.82 22.37
N ASN A 249 -9.89 -7.16 21.62
CA ASN A 249 -10.73 -6.06 22.11
C ASN A 249 -9.95 -4.84 22.65
N ILE A 250 -8.70 -4.66 22.21
CA ILE A 250 -7.87 -3.50 22.52
C ILE A 250 -7.97 -2.51 21.34
N VAL A 251 -8.50 -1.33 21.62
CA VAL A 251 -8.70 -0.30 20.60
C VAL A 251 -8.41 1.08 21.18
N ILE A 252 -7.81 1.94 20.36
CA ILE A 252 -7.69 3.36 20.68
C ILE A 252 -9.10 4.00 20.75
N PRO A 253 -9.43 4.79 21.80
CA PRO A 253 -10.74 5.41 21.90
C PRO A 253 -11.04 6.34 20.71
N ASN A 254 -12.32 6.47 20.37
CA ASN A 254 -12.77 7.50 19.43
C ASN A 254 -12.34 8.89 19.93
N LYS A 255 -12.07 9.82 19.01
CA LYS A 255 -11.60 11.19 19.29
C LYS A 255 -10.21 11.25 19.97
N CYS A 256 -9.44 10.16 19.96
CA CYS A 256 -8.04 10.18 20.31
C CYS A 256 -7.20 10.53 19.07
N GLY A 257 -6.56 11.70 19.08
CA GLY A 257 -5.75 12.16 17.96
C GLY A 257 -6.56 12.30 16.67
N ILE A 258 -6.19 11.54 15.64
CA ILE A 258 -6.80 11.64 14.29
C ILE A 258 -8.02 10.72 14.11
N VAL A 259 -8.29 9.85 15.09
CA VAL A 259 -9.41 8.90 15.05
C VAL A 259 -10.72 9.62 15.30
N SER A 260 -11.65 9.47 14.36
CA SER A 260 -12.98 10.08 14.41
C SER A 260 -14.03 9.12 14.99
N ASN A 261 -15.28 9.58 15.06
CA ASN A 261 -16.40 8.73 15.49
C ASN A 261 -16.73 7.64 14.45
N SER A 262 -16.58 7.95 13.16
CA SER A 262 -16.72 7.00 12.06
C SER A 262 -15.35 6.56 11.54
N ILE A 263 -15.31 5.36 10.96
CA ILE A 263 -14.07 4.82 10.39
C ILE A 263 -13.75 5.46 9.03
N GLU A 264 -14.79 5.83 8.28
CA GLU A 264 -14.70 6.57 7.04
C GLU A 264 -14.03 7.93 7.26
N ASP A 265 -14.44 8.67 8.31
CA ASP A 265 -13.82 9.95 8.63
C ASP A 265 -12.40 9.78 9.18
N THR A 266 -12.12 8.69 9.89
CA THR A 266 -10.76 8.34 10.30
C THR A 266 -9.84 8.13 9.10
N MET A 267 -10.28 7.33 8.10
CA MET A 267 -9.52 7.13 6.86
C MET A 267 -9.39 8.43 6.04
N LYS A 268 -10.43 9.28 6.01
CA LYS A 268 -10.36 10.62 5.41
C LYS A 268 -9.34 11.51 6.12
N ASN A 269 -9.24 11.45 7.46
CA ASN A 269 -8.26 12.21 8.22
C ASN A 269 -6.82 11.78 7.91
N ILE A 270 -6.57 10.46 7.75
CA ILE A 270 -5.27 9.96 7.25
C ILE A 270 -4.94 10.62 5.90
N GLY A 271 -5.90 10.61 4.97
CA GLY A 271 -5.74 11.26 3.67
C GLY A 271 -5.50 12.76 3.75
N ARG A 272 -6.25 13.47 4.60
CA ARG A 272 -6.13 14.92 4.81
C ARG A 272 -4.75 15.33 5.35
N ILE A 273 -4.14 14.49 6.20
CA ILE A 273 -2.76 14.70 6.67
C ILE A 273 -1.79 14.58 5.50
N ALA A 274 -1.95 13.59 4.63
CA ALA A 274 -1.12 13.46 3.44
C ALA A 274 -1.29 14.64 2.48
N TYR A 275 -2.54 15.04 2.18
CA TYR A 275 -2.85 16.19 1.35
C TYR A 275 -4.16 16.87 1.82
N PRO A 276 -4.17 18.17 2.14
CA PRO A 276 -3.08 19.14 1.99
C PRO A 276 -2.05 19.17 3.16
N GLY A 277 -2.21 18.35 4.21
CA GLY A 277 -1.49 18.52 5.48
C GLY A 277 0.05 18.48 5.41
N MET A 278 0.63 17.71 4.49
CA MET A 278 2.09 17.52 4.36
C MET A 278 2.70 18.21 3.12
N MET A 279 2.01 19.18 2.50
CA MET A 279 2.53 19.86 1.30
C MET A 279 3.86 20.60 1.55
N GLU A 280 4.00 21.30 2.68
CA GLU A 280 5.26 21.99 2.99
C GLU A 280 6.36 21.00 3.38
N THR A 281 6.01 19.88 4.02
CA THR A 281 6.96 18.77 4.28
C THR A 281 7.50 18.18 2.97
N ASP A 282 6.65 18.05 1.95
CA ASP A 282 7.05 17.56 0.63
C ASP A 282 8.06 18.50 -0.04
N LYS A 283 7.83 19.82 0.03
CA LYS A 283 8.79 20.82 -0.45
C LYS A 283 10.13 20.73 0.28
N GLU A 284 10.10 20.60 1.59
CA GLU A 284 11.32 20.54 2.40
C GLU A 284 12.13 19.28 2.11
N ILE A 285 11.47 18.13 1.96
CA ILE A 285 12.13 16.89 1.55
C ILE A 285 12.81 17.07 0.19
N LEU A 286 12.15 17.71 -0.77
CA LEU A 286 12.74 17.99 -2.08
C LEU A 286 13.96 18.92 -1.98
N ASN A 287 13.90 19.97 -1.16
CA ASN A 287 15.04 20.87 -0.94
C ASN A 287 16.25 20.09 -0.41
N ILE A 288 16.06 19.28 0.64
CA ILE A 288 17.11 18.43 1.21
C ILE A 288 17.69 17.48 0.17
N MET A 289 16.86 16.84 -0.65
CA MET A 289 17.30 15.93 -1.72
C MET A 289 18.11 16.65 -2.80
N ILE A 290 17.72 17.87 -3.18
CA ILE A 290 18.45 18.69 -4.16
C ILE A 290 19.80 19.14 -3.60
N GLU A 291 19.85 19.56 -2.33
CA GLU A 291 21.07 19.99 -1.67
C GLU A 291 22.08 18.85 -1.50
N SER A 292 21.62 17.67 -1.11
CA SER A 292 22.45 16.47 -0.94
C SER A 292 22.93 15.83 -2.26
N SER A 293 22.34 16.22 -3.40
CA SER A 293 22.75 15.74 -4.72
C SER A 293 23.79 16.65 -5.40
N LYS A 294 24.18 17.76 -4.77
CA LYS A 294 25.27 18.65 -5.21
C LYS A 294 26.60 18.20 -4.64
#